data_AF-A0A2E6Y0J0-F1
#
_entry.id   AF-A0A2E6Y0J0-F1
#
_cell.length_a   1.000
_cell.length_b   1.000
_cell.length_c   1.000
_cell.angle_alpha   90.00
_cell.angle_beta   90.00
_cell.angle_gamma   90.00
#
_symmetry.space_group_name_H-M   'P 1'
#
loop_
_entity.id
_entity.type
_entity.pdbx_description
1 polymer ?
#
loop_
_entity_poly.entity_id
_entity_poly.type
_entity_poly.pdbx_seq_one_letter_code
_entity_poly.pdbx_strand_id
1 'polypeptide(L)' 'MSNTEVVMLATQSVSLRVSASARLTTTLFAAIFGIALLYFAAFAHSDALHNGAHDTRHAIVAPCH' A
#
# COMPACT_ATOMS: atom_id res chain seq x y z
N MET A 1 29.91 -8.78 46.67
CA MET A 1 30.38 -8.42 45.31
C MET A 1 29.80 -9.44 44.34
N SER A 2 28.71 -9.10 43.66
CA SER A 2 28.40 -9.63 42.32
C SER A 2 27.23 -8.83 41.80
N ASN A 3 27.57 -7.83 41.00
CA ASN A 3 26.63 -6.91 40.39
C ASN A 3 26.03 -7.67 39.22
N THR A 4 24.78 -8.10 39.36
CA THR A 4 24.00 -8.58 38.22
C THR A 4 23.71 -7.38 37.34
N GLU A 5 24.63 -7.11 36.42
CA GLU A 5 24.40 -6.21 35.29
C GLU A 5 23.24 -6.79 34.49
N VAL A 6 22.04 -6.31 34.82
CA VAL A 6 20.90 -6.33 33.90
C VAL A 6 21.33 -5.50 32.70
N VAL A 7 21.96 -6.16 31.74
CA VAL A 7 22.23 -5.61 30.41
C VAL A 7 20.88 -5.16 29.86
N MET A 8 20.65 -3.85 29.88
CA MET A 8 19.59 -3.21 29.13
C MET A 8 19.81 -3.60 27.67
N LEU A 9 19.06 -4.60 27.19
CA LEU A 9 18.96 -4.88 25.77
C LEU A 9 18.14 -3.73 25.17
N ALA A 10 18.84 -2.63 24.87
CA ALA A 10 18.24 -1.45 24.26
C ALA A 10 17.77 -1.86 22.87
N THR A 11 16.46 -2.02 22.69
CA THR A 11 15.83 -2.14 21.38
C THR A 11 16.09 -0.86 20.61
N GLN A 12 17.13 -0.84 19.79
CA GLN A 12 17.47 0.29 18.95
C GLN A 12 16.55 0.26 17.73
N SER A 13 15.46 1.02 17.79
CA SER A 13 14.54 1.19 16.68
C SER A 13 15.21 2.01 15.58
N VAL A 14 15.58 1.33 14.49
CA VAL A 14 16.08 2.00 13.28
C VAL A 14 14.92 2.76 12.64
N SER A 15 14.91 4.07 12.81
CA SER A 15 13.90 4.94 12.21
C SER A 15 14.37 5.36 10.81
N LEU A 16 13.80 4.75 9.77
CA LEU A 16 14.09 5.10 8.38
C LEU A 16 13.51 6.50 8.08
N ARG A 17 14.40 7.50 7.99
CA ARG A 17 14.00 8.87 7.61
C ARG A 17 13.79 8.94 6.11
N VAL A 18 12.55 8.76 5.67
CA VAL A 18 12.15 9.09 4.30
C VAL A 18 12.09 10.61 4.15
N SER A 19 12.84 11.15 3.18
CA SER A 19 12.82 12.58 2.83
C SER A 19 11.42 13.05 2.47
N ALA A 20 11.08 14.29 2.80
CA ALA A 20 9.80 14.90 2.41
C ALA A 20 9.59 14.87 0.89
N SER A 21 10.66 15.07 0.12
CA SER A 21 10.63 14.96 -1.34
C SER A 21 10.27 13.54 -1.80
N ALA A 22 10.87 12.51 -1.18
CA ALA A 22 10.58 11.11 -1.51
C ALA A 22 9.14 10.70 -1.15
N ARG A 23 8.57 11.26 -0.08
CA ARG A 23 7.15 11.07 0.26
C ARG A 23 6.26 11.70 -0.80
N LEU A 24 6.56 12.95 -1.20
CA LEU A 24 5.76 13.67 -2.17
C LEU A 24 5.77 12.98 -3.55
N THR A 25 6.94 12.52 -4.01
CA THR A 25 7.03 11.80 -5.28
C THR A 25 6.27 10.48 -5.24
N THR A 26 6.39 9.72 -4.14
CA THR A 26 5.67 8.45 -3.97
C THR A 26 4.15 8.68 -3.92
N THR A 27 3.68 9.69 -3.20
CA THR A 27 2.26 10.04 -3.11
C THR A 27 1.71 10.49 -4.46
N LEU A 28 2.44 11.35 -5.19
CA LEU A 28 2.02 11.79 -6.53
C LEU A 28 1.96 10.63 -7.51
N PHE A 29 2.98 9.76 -7.49
CA PHE A 29 2.99 8.56 -8.32
C PHE A 29 1.80 7.64 -7.99
N ALA A 30 1.55 7.37 -6.71
CA ALA A 30 0.42 6.56 -6.28
C ALA A 30 -0.93 7.18 -6.68
N ALA A 31 -1.08 8.50 -6.58
CA ALA A 31 -2.29 9.22 -6.97
C ALA A 31 -2.53 9.13 -8.48
N ILE A 32 -1.51 9.40 -9.30
CA ILE A 32 -1.59 9.31 -10.77
C ILE A 32 -1.90 7.88 -11.19
N PHE A 33 -1.21 6.90 -10.58
CA PHE A 33 -1.43 5.49 -10.87
C PHE A 33 -2.86 5.06 -10.51
N GLY A 34 -3.37 5.46 -9.34
CA GLY A 34 -4.75 5.20 -8.95
C GLY A 34 -5.77 5.80 -9.91
N ILE A 35 -5.58 7.05 -10.32
CA ILE A 35 -6.45 7.71 -11.31
C ILE A 35 -6.41 6.97 -12.66
N ALA A 36 -5.23 6.54 -13.11
CA ALA A 36 -5.08 5.78 -14.35
C ALA A 36 -5.84 4.44 -14.31
N LEU A 37 -5.78 3.72 -13.18
CA LEU A 37 -6.53 2.49 -12.99
C LEU A 37 -8.05 2.72 -13.05
N LEU A 38 -8.54 3.79 -12.40
CA LEU A 38 -9.96 4.17 -12.46
C LEU A 38 -10.40 4.51 -13.88
N TYR A 39 -9.59 5.29 -14.61
CA TYR A 39 -9.85 5.64 -16.00
C TYR A 39 -9.90 4.40 -16.90
N PHE A 40 -8.94 3.49 -16.74
CA PHE A 40 -8.87 2.25 -17.51
C PHE A 40 -10.08 1.34 -17.24
N ALA A 41 -10.50 1.18 -15.99
CA ALA A 41 -11.71 0.43 -15.66
C ALA A 41 -12.98 1.08 -16.25
N ALA A 42 -13.08 2.40 -16.21
CA ALA A 42 -14.25 3.14 -16.68
C ALA A 42 -14.38 3.20 -18.21
N PHE A 43 -13.27 3.29 -18.94
CA PHE A 43 -13.25 3.49 -20.40
C PHE A 43 -12.57 2.34 -21.17
N ALA A 44 -12.46 1.17 -20.56
CA ALA A 44 -11.98 -0.04 -21.22
C ALA A 44 -12.84 -0.35 -22.46
N HIS A 45 -12.24 -0.26 -23.65
CA HIS A 45 -12.91 -0.68 -24.89
C HIS A 45 -13.03 -2.21 -25.02
N SER A 46 -12.26 -2.96 -24.22
CA SER A 46 -12.33 -4.42 -24.18
C SER A 46 -13.33 -4.89 -23.13
N ASP A 47 -14.38 -5.58 -23.56
CA ASP A 47 -15.42 -6.11 -22.67
C ASP A 47 -14.86 -6.98 -21.54
N ALA A 48 -13.81 -7.77 -21.82
CA ALA A 48 -13.17 -8.64 -20.82
C ALA A 48 -12.60 -7.87 -19.61
N LEU A 49 -12.00 -6.71 -19.87
CA LEU A 49 -11.38 -5.90 -18.83
C LEU A 49 -12.43 -5.11 -18.03
N HIS A 50 -13.46 -4.60 -18.71
CA HIS A 50 -14.59 -3.93 -18.05
C HIS A 50 -15.36 -4.92 -17.18
N ASN A 51 -15.66 -6.11 -17.71
CA ASN A 51 -16.29 -7.20 -16.96
C ASN A 51 -15.42 -7.67 -15.79
N GLY A 52 -14.10 -7.81 -15.97
CA GLY A 52 -13.19 -8.15 -14.88
C GLY A 52 -13.19 -7.14 -13.72
N ALA A 53 -13.28 -5.84 -14.01
CA ALA A 53 -13.46 -4.82 -12.99
C ALA A 53 -14.83 -4.94 -12.29
N HIS A 54 -15.89 -5.21 -13.05
CA HIS A 54 -17.22 -5.47 -12.52
C HIS A 54 -17.30 -6.73 -11.65
N ASP A 55 -16.58 -7.80 -12.01
CA ASP A 55 -16.51 -9.08 -11.31
C ASP A 55 -15.69 -8.96 -10.02
N THR A 56 -14.62 -8.16 -10.05
CA THR A 56 -13.81 -7.85 -8.87
C THR A 56 -14.67 -7.19 -7.78
N ARG A 57 -15.62 -6.32 -8.14
CA ARG A 57 -16.56 -5.73 -7.16
C ARG A 57 -17.44 -6.79 -6.50
N HIS A 58 -17.80 -7.85 -7.22
CA HIS A 58 -18.58 -8.96 -6.68
C HIS A 58 -17.72 -9.87 -5.80
N ALA A 59 -16.46 -10.09 -6.18
CA ALA A 59 -15.50 -10.87 -5.41
C ALA A 59 -15.05 -10.19 -4.10
N ILE A 60 -14.93 -8.86 -4.10
CA ILE A 60 -14.57 -8.08 -2.89
C ILE A 60 -15.71 -8.03 -1.86
N VAL A 61 -16.96 -8.13 -2.33
CA VAL A 61 -18.16 -8.20 -1.46
C VAL A 61 -18.51 -9.65 -1.09
N ALA A 62 -17.80 -10.65 -1.64
CA ALA A 62 -17.94 -12.03 -1.19
C ALA A 62 -17.57 -12.10 0.30
N PRO A 63 -18.44 -12.67 1.16
CA PRO A 63 -18.21 -12.69 2.59
C PRO A 63 -16.86 -13.35 2.89
N CYS A 64 -16.00 -12.64 3.61
CA CYS A 64 -14.76 -13.17 4.19
C CYS A 64 -15.04 -14.00 5.45
N HIS A 65 -16.11 -14.80 5.42
CA HIS A 65 -16.35 -15.87 6.37
C HIS A 65 -16.20 -17.21 5.66
#